data_AF-K1RBX9-F1
#
_entry.id   AF-K1RBX9-F1
#
_cell.length_a   1.000
_cell.length_b   1.000
_cell.length_c   1.000
_cell.angle_alpha   90.00
_cell.angle_beta   90.00
_cell.angle_gamma   90.00
#
_symmetry.space_group_name_H-M   'P 1'
#
loop_
_entity.id
_entity.type
_entity.pdbx_description
1 polymer ?
#
loop_
_entity_poly.entity_id
_entity_poly.type
_entity_poly.pdbx_seq_one_letter_code
_entity_poly.pdbx_strand_id
1 'polypeptide(L)'
;MRDFGSENAVDGMYTDRGANGGQCTISVDGVYNATLGVDLGRVVSISHIDIYYRTDNLGYSYYMYTGRVAGFFVYVSNTTSKDDGYLCYHDKSTKEGTLSSDQHINCTLQGRYVIYYNERKPGVNYPTFYSKYAYHELCELEVYVCNNNTYGPECALKCGNCSNGETCHHINGTCFNGCAEGALGDTCQGVRATNTQPCSWTESYTIVIVVVSVLIVVTGSLINFVIWKRNAAWGICSNLQEKYCWLRQCINKNRPGKRSCVLLNYLFPGNMSKSKIFRYKSIIHQCCPY
;
A
#
# COMPACT_ATOMS: atom_id res chain seq x y z
N MET A 1 -9.02 -47.57 -19.27
CA MET A 1 -9.49 -46.61 -18.25
C MET A 1 -8.31 -45.73 -17.90
N ARG A 2 -8.53 -44.46 -17.50
CA ARG A 2 -7.52 -43.74 -16.73
C ARG A 2 -7.33 -44.43 -15.38
N ASP A 3 -6.15 -44.29 -14.81
CA ASP A 3 -5.86 -44.80 -13.47
C ASP A 3 -6.45 -43.85 -12.40
N PHE A 4 -6.38 -44.23 -11.13
CA PHE A 4 -6.83 -43.43 -9.98
C PHE A 4 -5.73 -42.50 -9.42
N GLY A 5 -4.72 -42.18 -10.25
CA GLY A 5 -3.52 -41.46 -9.85
C GLY A 5 -3.78 -40.06 -9.32
N SER A 6 -2.87 -39.58 -8.46
CA SER A 6 -2.94 -38.28 -7.78
C SER A 6 -3.07 -37.08 -8.73
N GLU A 7 -2.57 -37.23 -9.96
CA GLU A 7 -2.68 -36.24 -11.03
C GLU A 7 -4.12 -35.89 -11.40
N ASN A 8 -5.07 -36.83 -11.24
CA ASN A 8 -6.49 -36.61 -11.54
C ASN A 8 -7.12 -35.51 -10.66
N ALA A 9 -6.53 -35.14 -9.53
CA ALA A 9 -7.06 -34.07 -8.67
C ALA A 9 -6.56 -32.67 -9.06
N VAL A 10 -5.74 -32.54 -10.09
CA VAL A 10 -5.13 -31.26 -10.53
C VAL A 10 -5.03 -31.18 -12.06
N ASP A 11 -5.88 -31.91 -12.80
CA ASP A 11 -5.84 -32.00 -14.26
C ASP A 11 -6.90 -31.13 -14.98
N GLY A 12 -7.72 -30.40 -14.23
CA GLY A 12 -8.74 -29.47 -14.72
C GLY A 12 -10.05 -30.15 -15.15
N MET A 13 -10.36 -31.35 -14.66
CA MET A 13 -11.53 -32.13 -15.04
C MET A 13 -12.28 -32.69 -13.82
N TYR A 14 -13.50 -32.18 -13.59
CA TYR A 14 -14.39 -32.60 -12.50
C TYR A 14 -15.85 -32.69 -12.95
N THR A 15 -16.06 -33.04 -14.22
CA THR A 15 -17.38 -33.15 -14.88
C THR A 15 -18.00 -34.54 -14.74
N ASP A 16 -17.19 -35.60 -14.77
CA ASP A 16 -17.59 -36.98 -14.49
C ASP A 16 -16.99 -37.39 -13.14
N ARG A 17 -17.71 -37.09 -12.05
CA ARG A 17 -17.23 -37.30 -10.69
C ARG A 17 -17.47 -38.72 -10.17
N GLY A 18 -17.44 -39.70 -11.06
CA GLY A 18 -17.49 -41.12 -10.70
C GLY A 18 -16.15 -41.81 -10.78
N ALA A 19 -15.98 -42.87 -9.99
CA ALA A 19 -14.72 -43.64 -10.02
C ALA A 19 -14.36 -44.09 -11.44
N ASN A 20 -15.31 -44.67 -12.17
CA ASN A 20 -15.07 -45.13 -13.55
C ASN A 20 -14.97 -43.99 -14.58
N GLY A 21 -15.23 -42.73 -14.19
CA GLY A 21 -15.14 -41.54 -15.04
C GLY A 21 -13.70 -41.12 -15.35
N GLY A 22 -12.73 -41.51 -14.52
CA GLY A 22 -11.31 -41.21 -14.75
C GLY A 22 -10.96 -39.72 -14.62
N GLN A 23 -11.70 -39.02 -13.75
CA GLN A 23 -11.54 -37.61 -13.38
C GLN A 23 -11.48 -37.45 -11.85
N CYS A 24 -11.09 -38.52 -11.13
CA CYS A 24 -10.93 -38.47 -9.69
C CYS A 24 -9.79 -39.35 -9.20
N THR A 25 -9.11 -38.86 -8.16
CA THR A 25 -8.28 -39.68 -7.28
C THR A 25 -9.18 -40.65 -6.52
N ILE A 26 -8.73 -41.89 -6.32
CA ILE A 26 -9.44 -42.87 -5.48
C ILE A 26 -8.43 -43.53 -4.56
N SER A 27 -8.51 -43.19 -3.27
CA SER A 27 -7.67 -43.79 -2.24
C SER A 27 -8.01 -45.26 -1.98
N VAL A 28 -7.01 -46.06 -1.62
CA VAL A 28 -7.20 -47.44 -1.14
C VAL A 28 -8.15 -47.51 0.05
N ASP A 29 -9.00 -48.55 0.07
CA ASP A 29 -9.97 -48.78 1.15
C ASP A 29 -9.31 -49.39 2.41
N GLY A 30 -9.96 -49.25 3.57
CA GLY A 30 -9.51 -49.84 4.83
C GLY A 30 -8.45 -49.06 5.61
N VAL A 31 -8.03 -47.88 5.14
CA VAL A 31 -6.95 -47.09 5.76
C VAL A 31 -7.49 -46.00 6.68
N TYR A 32 -6.82 -45.77 7.81
CA TYR A 32 -7.25 -44.83 8.85
C TYR A 32 -6.76 -43.38 8.66
N ASN A 33 -5.95 -43.13 7.64
CA ASN A 33 -5.56 -41.79 7.21
C ASN A 33 -5.46 -41.73 5.67
N ALA A 34 -5.68 -40.54 5.13
CA ALA A 34 -5.64 -40.25 3.71
C ALA A 34 -4.98 -38.88 3.54
N THR A 35 -4.02 -38.77 2.63
CA THR A 35 -3.25 -37.53 2.42
C THR A 35 -3.02 -37.33 0.93
N LEU A 36 -3.27 -36.13 0.43
CA LEU A 36 -2.95 -35.70 -0.93
C LEU A 36 -2.25 -34.33 -0.82
N GLY A 37 -1.11 -34.18 -1.50
CA GLY A 37 -0.32 -32.94 -1.49
C GLY A 37 -0.13 -32.38 -2.89
N VAL A 38 -0.37 -31.08 -3.05
CA VAL A 38 -0.18 -30.32 -4.29
C VAL A 38 1.02 -29.40 -4.12
N ASP A 39 2.02 -29.52 -5.00
CA ASP A 39 3.19 -28.64 -5.04
C ASP A 39 2.92 -27.47 -6.01
N LEU A 40 2.88 -26.24 -5.48
CA LEU A 40 2.67 -25.01 -6.25
C LEU A 40 3.97 -24.52 -6.94
N GLY A 41 5.06 -25.28 -6.84
CA GLY A 41 6.38 -25.02 -7.44
C GLY A 41 7.19 -23.94 -6.71
N ARG A 42 6.52 -22.96 -6.10
CA ARG A 42 7.10 -21.89 -5.30
C ARG A 42 6.19 -21.51 -4.13
N VAL A 43 6.71 -20.76 -3.18
CA VAL A 43 5.92 -20.16 -2.11
C VAL A 43 5.04 -19.04 -2.68
N VAL A 44 3.72 -19.12 -2.44
CA VAL A 44 2.71 -18.17 -2.93
C VAL A 44 1.75 -17.73 -1.82
N SER A 45 1.14 -16.54 -1.95
CA SER A 45 0.00 -16.13 -1.12
C SER A 45 -1.29 -16.72 -1.70
N ILE A 46 -1.90 -17.64 -0.95
CA ILE A 46 -3.19 -18.24 -1.31
C ILE A 46 -4.32 -17.24 -1.01
N SER A 47 -5.36 -17.26 -1.84
CA SER A 47 -6.61 -16.53 -1.64
C SER A 47 -7.71 -17.47 -1.14
N HIS A 48 -7.97 -18.51 -1.92
CA HIS A 48 -8.93 -19.57 -1.60
C HIS A 48 -8.53 -20.87 -2.30
N ILE A 49 -9.17 -21.96 -1.88
CA ILE A 49 -8.98 -23.31 -2.42
C ILE A 49 -10.37 -23.88 -2.67
N ASP A 50 -10.62 -24.35 -3.89
CA ASP A 50 -11.85 -25.05 -4.22
C ASP A 50 -11.58 -26.56 -4.31
N ILE A 51 -12.47 -27.38 -3.76
CA ILE A 51 -12.32 -28.84 -3.74
C ILE A 51 -13.61 -29.49 -4.20
N TYR A 52 -13.51 -30.33 -5.23
CA TYR A 52 -14.61 -31.06 -5.82
C TYR A 52 -14.47 -32.54 -5.48
N TYR A 53 -15.43 -33.09 -4.74
CA TYR A 53 -15.41 -34.49 -4.31
C TYR A 53 -16.16 -35.41 -5.27
N ARG A 54 -15.80 -36.70 -5.22
CA ARG A 54 -16.53 -37.79 -5.86
C ARG A 54 -18.02 -37.79 -5.47
N THR A 55 -18.89 -38.00 -6.46
CA THR A 55 -20.34 -38.17 -6.29
C THR A 55 -20.91 -39.39 -7.03
N ASP A 56 -20.10 -40.07 -7.85
CA ASP A 56 -20.55 -41.07 -8.84
C ASP A 56 -21.59 -40.53 -9.83
N ASN A 57 -21.67 -39.21 -10.02
CA ASN A 57 -22.70 -38.50 -10.78
C ASN A 57 -24.13 -38.79 -10.31
N LEU A 58 -24.27 -39.44 -9.15
CA LEU A 58 -25.50 -39.52 -8.41
C LEU A 58 -25.70 -38.12 -7.80
N GLY A 59 -26.89 -37.55 -8.00
CA GLY A 59 -27.19 -36.19 -7.51
C GLY A 59 -27.21 -36.10 -5.99
N TYR A 60 -27.86 -35.05 -5.47
CA TYR A 60 -27.93 -34.68 -4.04
C TYR A 60 -28.42 -35.76 -3.03
N SER A 61 -28.69 -36.99 -3.48
CA SER A 61 -29.33 -38.07 -2.72
C SER A 61 -28.38 -39.22 -2.31
N TYR A 62 -27.06 -39.08 -2.40
CA TYR A 62 -26.12 -40.11 -1.91
C TYR A 62 -24.99 -39.58 -1.03
N TYR A 63 -25.34 -39.34 0.24
CA TYR A 63 -24.47 -38.79 1.28
C TYR A 63 -23.28 -39.70 1.70
N MET A 64 -23.15 -40.90 1.12
CA MET A 64 -22.06 -41.82 1.44
C MET A 64 -20.68 -41.23 1.12
N TYR A 65 -20.55 -40.51 0.00
CA TYR A 65 -19.26 -39.94 -0.41
C TYR A 65 -18.85 -38.75 0.45
N THR A 66 -19.77 -37.87 0.82
CA THR A 66 -19.46 -36.77 1.76
C THR A 66 -19.10 -37.30 3.14
N GLY A 67 -19.72 -38.39 3.60
CA GLY A 67 -19.30 -39.11 4.82
C GLY A 67 -17.87 -39.67 4.79
N ARG A 68 -17.34 -40.04 3.60
CA ARG A 68 -15.95 -40.50 3.45
C ARG A 68 -14.93 -39.39 3.64
N VAL A 69 -15.24 -38.18 3.17
CA VAL A 69 -14.35 -37.00 3.26
C VAL A 69 -14.64 -36.10 4.47
N ALA A 70 -15.72 -36.33 5.21
CA ALA A 70 -16.07 -35.53 6.39
C ALA A 70 -14.97 -35.50 7.46
N GLY A 71 -14.84 -34.35 8.14
CA GLY A 71 -13.79 -34.08 9.13
C GLY A 71 -12.40 -33.93 8.54
N PHE A 72 -12.29 -33.61 7.24
CA PHE A 72 -11.00 -33.33 6.61
C PHE A 72 -10.38 -32.02 7.11
N PHE A 73 -9.07 -31.94 6.91
CA PHE A 73 -8.22 -30.80 7.17
C PHE A 73 -7.53 -30.39 5.87
N VAL A 74 -7.28 -29.10 5.71
CA VAL A 74 -6.38 -28.56 4.69
C VAL A 74 -5.26 -27.85 5.42
N TYR A 75 -4.03 -28.19 5.09
CA TYR A 75 -2.82 -27.56 5.59
C TYR A 75 -2.10 -26.82 4.47
N VAL A 76 -1.42 -25.74 4.82
CA VAL A 76 -0.53 -24.99 3.92
C VAL A 76 0.88 -25.03 4.53
N SER A 77 1.85 -25.54 3.77
CA SER A 77 3.21 -25.80 4.25
C SER A 77 4.27 -25.32 3.26
N ASN A 78 5.49 -25.11 3.74
CA ASN A 78 6.68 -24.91 2.90
C ASN A 78 7.46 -26.23 2.66
N THR A 79 7.06 -27.32 3.33
CA THR A 79 7.60 -28.67 3.14
C THR A 79 6.50 -29.62 2.66
N THR A 80 6.88 -30.84 2.29
CA THR A 80 5.92 -31.91 1.95
C THR A 80 5.17 -32.47 3.17
N SER A 81 5.47 -32.01 4.39
CA SER A 81 4.82 -32.44 5.63
C SER A 81 3.73 -31.46 6.06
N LYS A 82 2.59 -32.01 6.48
CA LYS A 82 1.52 -31.25 7.15
C LYS A 82 1.92 -30.75 8.55
N ASP A 83 2.87 -31.43 9.20
CA ASP A 83 3.25 -31.15 10.60
C ASP A 83 4.19 -29.94 10.72
N ASP A 84 4.83 -29.55 9.62
CA ASP A 84 5.57 -28.28 9.50
C ASP A 84 4.68 -27.12 9.02
N GLY A 85 3.41 -27.42 8.71
CA GLY A 85 2.46 -26.50 8.07
C GLY A 85 1.49 -25.83 9.04
N TYR A 86 0.73 -24.89 8.50
CA TYR A 86 -0.36 -24.20 9.21
C TYR A 86 -1.71 -24.72 8.75
N LEU A 87 -2.64 -24.86 9.71
CA LEU A 87 -4.01 -25.28 9.41
C LEU A 87 -4.76 -24.16 8.67
N CYS A 88 -5.11 -24.43 7.41
CA CYS A 88 -5.91 -23.56 6.56
C CYS A 88 -7.40 -23.73 6.86
N TYR A 89 -7.86 -24.98 6.92
CA TYR A 89 -9.28 -25.32 7.11
C TYR A 89 -9.44 -26.66 7.82
N HIS A 90 -10.53 -26.81 8.58
CA HIS A 90 -10.96 -28.07 9.17
C HIS A 90 -12.49 -28.13 9.10
N ASP A 91 -13.01 -29.18 8.46
CA ASP A 91 -14.44 -29.45 8.39
C ASP A 91 -15.01 -29.75 9.79
N LYS A 92 -16.14 -29.11 10.11
CA LYS A 92 -16.85 -29.27 11.39
C LYS A 92 -18.25 -29.87 11.20
N SER A 93 -18.53 -30.42 10.01
CA SER A 93 -19.78 -31.07 9.69
C SER A 93 -20.00 -32.27 10.63
N THR A 94 -21.13 -32.29 11.32
CA THR A 94 -21.48 -33.34 12.31
C THR A 94 -22.73 -34.13 11.92
N LYS A 95 -23.34 -33.79 10.78
CA LYS A 95 -24.59 -34.39 10.30
C LYS A 95 -24.56 -34.64 8.79
N GLU A 96 -25.28 -35.67 8.39
CA GLU A 96 -25.58 -35.98 7.00
C GLU A 96 -26.21 -34.76 6.29
N GLY A 97 -25.86 -34.54 5.02
CA GLY A 97 -26.33 -33.40 4.22
C GLY A 97 -25.78 -32.01 4.60
N THR A 98 -24.90 -31.89 5.61
CA THR A 98 -24.29 -30.58 5.97
C THR A 98 -23.00 -30.26 5.22
N LEU A 99 -22.27 -31.29 4.77
CA LEU A 99 -21.07 -31.12 3.95
C LEU A 99 -21.43 -31.14 2.46
N SER A 100 -21.04 -30.10 1.73
CA SER A 100 -21.16 -30.01 0.26
C SER A 100 -20.15 -30.94 -0.45
N SER A 101 -20.50 -31.45 -1.63
CA SER A 101 -19.55 -32.08 -2.56
C SER A 101 -18.59 -31.09 -3.20
N ASP A 102 -18.93 -29.80 -3.14
CA ASP A 102 -18.26 -28.69 -3.80
C ASP A 102 -17.89 -27.70 -2.68
N GLN A 103 -16.60 -27.61 -2.36
CA GLN A 103 -16.07 -26.78 -1.28
C GLN A 103 -15.45 -25.51 -1.84
N HIS A 104 -15.65 -24.40 -1.13
CA HIS A 104 -14.96 -23.13 -1.36
C HIS A 104 -14.34 -22.66 -0.05
N ILE A 105 -13.01 -22.70 0.03
CA ILE A 105 -12.25 -22.54 1.28
C ILE A 105 -11.43 -21.26 1.23
N ASN A 106 -11.92 -20.20 1.87
CA ASN A 106 -11.16 -18.96 2.05
C ASN A 106 -9.91 -19.21 2.90
N CYS A 107 -8.72 -18.90 2.36
CA CYS A 107 -7.46 -19.28 2.98
C CYS A 107 -6.35 -18.28 2.68
N THR A 108 -6.04 -17.39 3.63
CA THR A 108 -5.08 -16.29 3.45
C THR A 108 -3.64 -16.66 3.82
N LEU A 109 -3.30 -17.95 3.81
CA LEU A 109 -1.97 -18.43 4.20
C LEU A 109 -0.96 -18.31 3.05
N GLN A 110 0.31 -18.29 3.40
CA GLN A 110 1.42 -18.37 2.46
C GLN A 110 2.05 -19.77 2.56
N GLY A 111 2.32 -20.40 1.42
CA GLY A 111 3.01 -21.69 1.39
C GLY A 111 3.36 -22.14 -0.03
N ARG A 112 4.11 -23.25 -0.13
CA ARG A 112 4.40 -23.94 -1.39
C ARG A 112 3.53 -25.18 -1.61
N TYR A 113 3.13 -25.84 -0.54
CA TYR A 113 2.34 -27.07 -0.58
C TYR A 113 0.96 -26.85 0.03
N VAL A 114 -0.08 -27.29 -0.69
CA VAL A 114 -1.43 -27.47 -0.13
C VAL A 114 -1.63 -28.95 0.12
N ILE A 115 -1.99 -29.31 1.35
CA ILE A 115 -2.08 -30.71 1.79
C ILE A 115 -3.49 -30.97 2.31
N TYR A 116 -4.26 -31.74 1.55
CA TYR A 116 -5.49 -32.36 2.03
C TYR A 116 -5.14 -33.51 2.96
N TYR A 117 -5.75 -33.55 4.14
CA TYR A 117 -5.55 -34.60 5.13
C TYR A 117 -6.88 -35.02 5.76
N ASN A 118 -7.14 -36.32 5.82
CA ASN A 118 -8.35 -36.90 6.41
C ASN A 118 -7.94 -38.06 7.31
N GLU A 119 -8.57 -38.20 8.48
CA GLU A 119 -8.19 -39.21 9.48
C GLU A 119 -9.38 -39.82 10.23
N ARG A 120 -9.18 -41.07 10.67
CA ARG A 120 -10.08 -41.85 11.52
C ARG A 120 -9.25 -42.50 12.63
N LYS A 121 -8.98 -41.76 13.71
CA LYS A 121 -8.18 -42.25 14.84
C LYS A 121 -8.88 -43.41 15.57
N PRO A 122 -8.21 -44.58 15.77
CA PRO A 122 -8.77 -45.67 16.56
C PRO A 122 -9.13 -45.23 17.99
N GLY A 123 -10.28 -45.67 18.48
CA GLY A 123 -10.79 -45.31 19.81
C GLY A 123 -11.41 -43.91 19.94
N VAL A 124 -11.44 -43.12 18.87
CA VAL A 124 -12.15 -41.83 18.83
C VAL A 124 -13.57 -42.02 18.29
N ASN A 125 -14.56 -41.46 18.99
CA ASN A 125 -15.96 -41.46 18.56
C ASN A 125 -16.20 -40.35 17.53
N TYR A 126 -16.16 -40.70 16.24
CA TYR A 126 -16.58 -39.82 15.15
C TYR A 126 -18.11 -39.78 15.00
N PRO A 127 -18.68 -38.71 14.41
CA PRO A 127 -20.11 -38.67 14.06
C PRO A 127 -20.52 -39.87 13.19
N THR A 128 -21.74 -40.39 13.39
CA THR A 128 -22.19 -41.65 12.74
C THR A 128 -22.27 -41.62 11.21
N PHE A 129 -22.28 -40.43 10.60
CA PHE A 129 -22.25 -40.27 9.15
C PHE A 129 -20.82 -40.29 8.56
N TYR A 130 -19.78 -40.22 9.40
CA TYR A 130 -18.40 -40.39 8.93
C TYR A 130 -18.21 -41.85 8.52
N SER A 131 -17.56 -42.09 7.39
CA SER A 131 -17.10 -43.44 7.04
C SER A 131 -16.08 -43.94 8.08
N LYS A 132 -16.05 -45.27 8.27
CA LYS A 132 -15.15 -45.97 9.20
C LYS A 132 -13.66 -45.72 8.88
N TYR A 133 -13.35 -45.54 7.60
CA TYR A 133 -12.01 -45.32 7.07
C TYR A 133 -11.87 -43.89 6.50
N ALA A 134 -10.64 -43.42 6.34
CA ALA A 134 -10.33 -42.12 5.77
C ALA A 134 -10.07 -42.26 4.27
N TYR A 135 -10.56 -41.30 3.49
CA TYR A 135 -10.42 -41.32 2.03
C TYR A 135 -9.94 -39.96 1.51
N HIS A 136 -9.24 -40.00 0.38
CA HIS A 136 -8.98 -38.83 -0.47
C HIS A 136 -9.58 -39.14 -1.85
N GLU A 137 -10.90 -39.00 -1.97
CA GLU A 137 -11.64 -39.18 -3.24
C GLU A 137 -11.96 -37.81 -3.85
N LEU A 138 -10.90 -37.08 -4.21
CA LEU A 138 -10.99 -35.74 -4.79
C LEU A 138 -10.99 -35.86 -6.32
N CYS A 139 -11.95 -35.20 -6.95
CA CYS A 139 -12.03 -35.07 -8.41
C CYS A 139 -11.25 -33.85 -8.91
N GLU A 140 -11.23 -32.75 -8.17
CA GLU A 140 -10.33 -31.62 -8.48
C GLU A 140 -10.04 -30.82 -7.21
N LEU A 141 -8.85 -30.21 -7.14
CA LEU A 141 -8.38 -29.31 -6.10
C LEU A 141 -7.72 -28.10 -6.78
N GLU A 142 -8.44 -26.99 -6.82
CA GLU A 142 -7.98 -25.75 -7.45
C GLU A 142 -7.45 -24.79 -6.38
N VAL A 143 -6.23 -24.26 -6.56
CA VAL A 143 -5.62 -23.30 -5.63
C VAL A 143 -5.55 -21.91 -6.27
N TYR A 144 -6.35 -20.99 -5.75
CA TYR A 144 -6.49 -19.64 -6.30
C TYR A 144 -5.50 -18.67 -5.66
N VAL A 145 -4.74 -17.98 -6.51
CA VAL A 145 -3.67 -17.04 -6.16
C VAL A 145 -3.73 -15.80 -7.06
N CYS A 146 -3.20 -14.66 -6.59
CA CYS A 146 -2.97 -13.52 -7.47
C CYS A 146 -1.70 -13.73 -8.31
N ASN A 147 -1.90 -13.88 -9.62
CA ASN A 147 -0.83 -14.04 -10.60
C ASN A 147 -0.15 -12.70 -10.96
N ASN A 148 0.92 -12.73 -11.78
CA ASN A 148 1.60 -11.54 -12.30
C ASN A 148 2.11 -10.53 -11.24
N ASN A 149 2.37 -11.00 -10.01
CA ASN A 149 2.77 -10.17 -8.86
C ASN A 149 1.78 -9.03 -8.60
N THR A 150 0.50 -9.39 -8.43
CA THR A 150 -0.55 -8.45 -8.04
C THR A 150 -1.26 -8.83 -6.74
N TYR A 151 -2.10 -7.93 -6.24
CA TYR A 151 -2.88 -8.04 -5.00
C TYR A 151 -4.13 -7.14 -5.05
N GLY A 152 -4.89 -7.12 -3.97
CA GLY A 152 -6.09 -6.32 -3.79
C GLY A 152 -7.31 -6.95 -4.46
N PRO A 153 -8.44 -6.20 -4.54
CA PRO A 153 -9.64 -6.65 -5.23
C PRO A 153 -9.32 -7.09 -6.66
N GLU A 154 -9.82 -8.26 -7.04
CA GLU A 154 -9.62 -8.87 -8.37
C GLU A 154 -8.14 -8.95 -8.82
N CYS A 155 -7.20 -8.95 -7.86
CA CYS A 155 -5.76 -8.94 -8.14
C CYS A 155 -5.34 -7.76 -9.05
N ALA A 156 -5.98 -6.59 -8.89
CA ALA A 156 -5.80 -5.43 -9.78
C ALA A 156 -4.58 -4.53 -9.44
N LEU A 157 -4.05 -4.58 -8.22
CA LEU A 157 -2.95 -3.72 -7.75
C LEU A 157 -1.61 -4.43 -7.89
N LYS A 158 -0.53 -3.75 -8.35
CA LYS A 158 0.79 -4.38 -8.47
C LYS A 158 1.56 -4.40 -7.15
N CYS A 159 2.09 -5.58 -6.79
CA CYS A 159 3.06 -5.72 -5.69
C CYS A 159 4.26 -4.77 -5.90
N GLY A 160 4.89 -4.35 -4.80
CA GLY A 160 6.22 -3.75 -4.86
C GLY A 160 7.32 -4.79 -5.06
N ASN A 161 8.57 -4.38 -4.84
CA ASN A 161 9.75 -5.21 -5.08
C ASN A 161 10.08 -6.08 -3.84
N CYS A 162 9.30 -7.14 -3.61
CA CYS A 162 9.54 -8.10 -2.54
C CYS A 162 10.88 -8.83 -2.72
N SER A 163 11.50 -9.22 -1.60
CA SER A 163 12.71 -10.06 -1.58
C SER A 163 12.56 -11.33 -2.45
N ASN A 164 13.63 -11.74 -3.11
CA ASN A 164 13.73 -12.98 -3.90
C ASN A 164 12.67 -13.18 -5.01
N GLY A 165 11.93 -12.13 -5.40
CA GLY A 165 10.85 -12.23 -6.38
C GLY A 165 9.60 -12.96 -5.85
N GLU A 166 9.45 -13.04 -4.53
CA GLU A 166 8.29 -13.63 -3.86
C GLU A 166 7.00 -12.85 -4.16
N THR A 167 5.86 -13.56 -4.11
CA THR A 167 4.54 -12.90 -4.22
C THR A 167 4.22 -12.13 -2.95
N CYS A 168 3.76 -10.89 -3.07
CA CYS A 168 3.21 -10.16 -1.93
C CYS A 168 1.88 -10.78 -1.44
N HIS A 169 1.47 -10.42 -0.23
CA HIS A 169 0.23 -10.88 0.37
C HIS A 169 -0.99 -10.38 -0.44
N HIS A 170 -1.82 -11.30 -0.92
CA HIS A 170 -2.85 -11.02 -1.94
C HIS A 170 -3.92 -9.98 -1.53
N ILE A 171 -4.18 -9.73 -0.23
CA ILE A 171 -5.15 -8.69 0.21
C ILE A 171 -4.52 -7.28 0.27
N ASN A 172 -3.43 -7.11 1.01
CA ASN A 172 -2.89 -5.81 1.43
C ASN A 172 -1.57 -5.42 0.72
N GLY A 173 -0.96 -6.34 -0.04
CA GLY A 173 0.26 -6.10 -0.80
C GLY A 173 1.56 -6.16 -0.01
N THR A 174 1.55 -6.62 1.25
CA THR A 174 2.77 -6.67 2.08
C THR A 174 3.71 -7.80 1.68
N CYS A 175 5.03 -7.57 1.73
CA CYS A 175 6.05 -8.56 1.43
C CYS A 175 6.53 -9.26 2.73
N PHE A 176 6.33 -10.58 2.83
CA PHE A 176 6.58 -11.34 4.05
C PHE A 176 8.06 -11.35 4.47
N ASN A 177 8.98 -11.61 3.53
CA ASN A 177 10.43 -11.57 3.75
C ASN A 177 11.04 -10.18 3.45
N GLY A 178 10.23 -9.12 3.58
CA GLY A 178 10.66 -7.74 3.35
C GLY A 178 10.98 -7.42 1.88
N CYS A 179 11.83 -6.42 1.69
CA CYS A 179 12.09 -5.81 0.40
C CYS A 179 13.44 -6.20 -0.19
N ALA A 180 13.47 -6.35 -1.52
CA ALA A 180 14.71 -6.39 -2.27
C ALA A 180 15.47 -5.04 -2.15
N GLU A 181 16.77 -5.07 -2.43
CA GLU A 181 17.66 -3.92 -2.23
C GLU A 181 17.14 -2.65 -2.94
N GLY A 182 17.13 -1.54 -2.21
CA GLY A 182 16.67 -0.24 -2.71
C GLY A 182 15.16 0.02 -2.59
N ALA A 183 14.33 -0.99 -2.27
CA ALA A 183 12.92 -0.80 -1.96
C ALA A 183 12.67 -0.71 -0.44
N LEU A 184 11.58 -0.03 -0.05
CA LEU A 184 11.24 0.37 1.32
C LEU A 184 9.74 0.34 1.58
N GLY A 185 9.39 0.20 2.87
CA GLY A 185 8.01 0.09 3.36
C GLY A 185 7.44 -1.32 3.21
N ASP A 186 6.38 -1.64 3.96
CA ASP A 186 5.88 -3.03 4.11
C ASP A 186 5.40 -3.66 2.79
N THR A 187 4.97 -2.83 1.82
CA THR A 187 4.57 -3.26 0.46
C THR A 187 5.71 -3.21 -0.56
N CYS A 188 6.89 -2.72 -0.17
CA CYS A 188 8.08 -2.53 -1.01
C CYS A 188 7.84 -1.70 -2.29
N GLN A 189 6.83 -0.82 -2.25
CA GLN A 189 6.51 0.12 -3.33
C GLN A 189 7.30 1.44 -3.21
N GLY A 190 7.80 1.78 -2.02
CA GLY A 190 8.68 2.93 -1.85
C GLY A 190 10.05 2.62 -2.43
N VAL A 191 10.58 3.47 -3.30
CA VAL A 191 12.02 3.47 -3.61
C VAL A 191 12.76 4.28 -2.56
N ARG A 192 13.92 3.78 -2.12
CA ARG A 192 14.90 4.59 -1.40
C ARG A 192 15.23 5.77 -2.30
N ALA A 193 15.00 6.99 -1.81
CA ALA A 193 15.52 8.17 -2.46
C ALA A 193 17.05 8.04 -2.44
N THR A 194 17.63 7.55 -3.53
CA THR A 194 18.97 7.96 -3.92
C THR A 194 18.94 9.47 -3.86
N ASN A 195 19.94 10.08 -3.21
CA ASN A 195 19.97 11.53 -3.11
C ASN A 195 19.93 12.12 -4.53
N THR A 196 18.75 12.54 -4.99
CA THR A 196 18.63 13.75 -5.79
C THR A 196 19.21 14.82 -4.90
N GLN A 197 20.50 15.03 -5.08
CA GLN A 197 21.32 16.06 -4.46
C GLN A 197 20.43 17.27 -4.20
N PRO A 198 20.17 17.66 -2.94
CA PRO A 198 19.41 18.87 -2.69
C PRO A 198 20.14 19.98 -3.43
N CYS A 199 19.42 20.69 -4.30
CA CYS A 199 20.02 21.65 -5.23
C CYS A 199 21.02 22.53 -4.46
N SER A 200 22.31 22.38 -4.74
CA SER A 200 23.38 22.93 -3.90
C SER A 200 23.56 24.41 -4.21
N TRP A 201 22.60 25.22 -3.76
CA TRP A 201 22.63 26.68 -3.80
C TRP A 201 23.77 27.30 -2.95
N THR A 202 24.48 26.46 -2.20
CA THR A 202 25.53 26.84 -1.24
C THR A 202 26.83 27.33 -1.86
N GLU A 203 27.14 27.01 -3.12
CA GLU A 203 28.35 27.53 -3.80
C GLU A 203 28.09 28.85 -4.55
N SER A 204 26.88 29.07 -5.06
CA SER A 204 26.55 30.33 -5.76
C SER A 204 26.43 31.51 -4.79
N TYR A 205 25.86 31.30 -3.60
CA TYR A 205 25.55 32.38 -2.66
C TYR A 205 26.79 33.00 -2.02
N THR A 206 27.82 32.18 -1.73
CA THR A 206 29.10 32.65 -1.19
C THR A 206 29.86 33.51 -2.20
N ILE A 207 29.93 33.08 -3.47
CA ILE A 207 30.56 33.85 -4.56
C ILE A 207 29.85 35.20 -4.75
N VAL A 208 28.51 35.23 -4.76
CA VAL A 208 27.75 36.49 -4.88
C VAL A 208 28.03 37.44 -3.72
N ILE A 209 28.08 36.95 -2.47
CA ILE A 209 28.44 37.79 -1.31
C ILE A 209 29.85 38.37 -1.45
N VAL A 210 30.84 37.57 -1.85
CA VAL A 210 32.23 38.03 -2.03
C VAL A 210 32.29 39.11 -3.11
N VAL A 211 31.70 38.89 -4.29
CA VAL A 211 31.68 39.87 -5.38
C VAL A 211 30.99 41.18 -4.97
N VAL A 212 29.82 41.11 -4.32
CA VAL A 212 29.11 42.30 -3.83
C VAL A 212 29.93 43.06 -2.79
N SER A 213 30.59 42.36 -1.87
CA SER A 213 31.44 43.01 -0.85
C SER A 213 32.62 43.76 -1.46
N VAL A 214 33.28 43.20 -2.47
CA VAL A 214 34.39 43.85 -3.20
C VAL A 214 33.90 45.09 -3.95
N LEU A 215 32.74 45.00 -4.63
CA LEU A 215 32.17 46.14 -5.36
C LEU A 215 31.82 47.32 -4.43
N ILE A 216 31.29 47.04 -3.23
CA ILE A 216 30.99 48.09 -2.23
C ILE A 216 32.29 48.77 -1.76
N VAL A 217 33.35 48.01 -1.49
CA VAL A 217 34.65 48.58 -1.10
C VAL A 217 35.24 49.44 -2.22
N VAL A 218 35.28 48.93 -3.45
CA VAL A 218 35.84 49.67 -4.61
C VAL A 218 35.05 50.95 -4.90
N THR A 219 33.71 50.89 -4.92
CA THR A 219 32.87 52.07 -5.13
C THR A 219 33.00 53.08 -4.00
N GLY A 220 33.04 52.64 -2.74
CA GLY A 220 33.30 53.50 -1.58
C GLY A 220 34.67 54.18 -1.63
N SER A 221 35.72 53.47 -2.06
CA SER A 221 37.06 54.04 -2.26
C SER A 221 37.09 55.09 -3.38
N LEU A 222 36.43 54.82 -4.51
CA LEU A 222 36.32 55.77 -5.62
C LEU A 222 35.53 57.03 -5.23
N ILE A 223 34.43 56.88 -4.51
CA ILE A 223 33.63 58.02 -4.00
C ILE A 223 34.47 58.87 -3.04
N ASN A 224 35.19 58.25 -2.10
CA ASN A 224 36.09 58.97 -1.20
C ASN A 224 37.23 59.68 -1.95
N PHE A 225 37.81 59.05 -2.97
CA PHE A 225 38.83 59.69 -3.82
C PHE A 225 38.27 60.92 -4.58
N VAL A 226 37.05 60.83 -5.11
CA VAL A 226 36.37 61.96 -5.78
C VAL A 226 36.02 63.08 -4.79
N ILE A 227 35.57 62.75 -3.58
CA ILE A 227 35.30 63.73 -2.51
C ILE A 227 36.60 64.40 -2.07
N TRP A 228 37.67 63.63 -1.83
CA TRP A 228 39.00 64.15 -1.51
C TRP A 228 39.52 65.07 -2.61
N LYS A 229 39.39 64.67 -3.89
CA LYS A 229 39.77 65.49 -5.05
C LYS A 229 38.92 66.76 -5.18
N ARG A 230 37.62 66.72 -4.87
CA ARG A 230 36.76 67.92 -4.83
C ARG A 230 37.15 68.85 -3.68
N ASN A 231 37.41 68.33 -2.49
CA ASN A 231 37.80 69.13 -1.33
C ASN A 231 39.19 69.76 -1.51
N ALA A 232 40.14 69.03 -2.13
CA ALA A 232 41.43 69.57 -2.53
C ALA A 232 41.32 70.67 -3.61
N ALA A 233 40.33 70.58 -4.49
CA ALA A 233 40.08 71.59 -5.54
C ALA A 233 39.31 72.83 -5.06
N TRP A 234 38.72 72.82 -3.87
CA TRP A 234 37.97 73.95 -3.29
C TRP A 234 38.80 74.75 -2.26
N GLY A 235 40.12 74.58 -2.28
CA GLY A 235 41.08 75.27 -1.39
C GLY A 235 41.42 76.73 -1.76
N ILE A 236 40.85 77.31 -2.82
CA ILE A 236 40.94 78.75 -3.12
C ILE A 236 39.58 79.24 -3.67
N CYS A 237 38.81 79.93 -2.83
CA CYS A 237 38.16 81.22 -3.16
C CYS A 237 37.40 81.78 -1.93
N SER A 238 37.52 83.10 -1.72
CA SER A 238 37.14 83.81 -0.51
C SER A 238 35.75 84.45 -0.54
N ASN A 239 35.17 84.63 0.65
CA ASN A 239 34.14 85.62 1.06
C ASN A 239 33.61 86.59 -0.02
N LEU A 240 32.29 86.60 -0.22
CA LEU A 240 31.47 87.83 -0.41
C LEU A 240 29.95 87.56 -0.33
N GLN A 241 29.37 87.90 0.82
CA GLN A 241 28.20 88.80 0.98
C GLN A 241 26.90 88.61 0.16
N GLU A 242 25.87 88.12 0.86
CA GLU A 242 24.48 88.65 0.93
C GLU A 242 23.42 88.55 -0.23
N LYS A 243 22.19 88.31 0.25
CA LYS A 243 20.86 88.88 -0.13
C LYS A 243 19.89 88.13 -1.05
N TYR A 244 18.61 88.36 -0.72
CA TYR A 244 17.34 88.05 -1.43
C TYR A 244 16.92 86.56 -1.49
N CYS A 245 15.64 86.18 -1.34
CA CYS A 245 14.48 86.90 -0.78
C CYS A 245 13.41 85.90 -0.31
N TRP A 246 12.51 86.32 0.57
CA TRP A 246 11.22 85.62 0.75
C TRP A 246 10.26 85.98 -0.38
N LEU A 247 9.44 85.04 -0.87
CA LEU A 247 7.98 85.14 -0.71
C LEU A 247 7.23 83.83 -1.06
N ARG A 248 6.02 83.72 -0.51
CA ARG A 248 5.01 82.68 -0.77
C ARG A 248 4.08 83.07 -1.94
N GLN A 249 3.13 82.16 -2.22
CA GLN A 249 1.83 82.36 -2.89
C GLN A 249 1.87 82.40 -4.45
N CYS A 250 0.81 82.01 -5.16
CA CYS A 250 -0.55 81.65 -4.72
C CYS A 250 -1.21 80.55 -5.59
N ILE A 251 -2.19 79.85 -5.00
CA ILE A 251 -3.12 78.97 -5.74
C ILE A 251 -4.10 79.85 -6.52
N ASN A 252 -4.37 79.52 -7.79
CA ASN A 252 -5.42 80.19 -8.56
C ASN A 252 -6.79 79.51 -8.38
N LYS A 253 -7.86 80.31 -8.49
CA LYS A 253 -9.17 80.04 -7.86
C LYS A 253 -10.18 79.27 -8.74
N ASN A 254 -11.23 78.80 -8.04
CA ASN A 254 -12.65 78.71 -8.44
C ASN A 254 -13.21 77.37 -8.98
N ARG A 255 -14.38 77.04 -8.40
CA ARG A 255 -15.41 76.01 -8.77
C ARG A 255 -15.25 74.61 -8.12
N PRO A 256 -16.38 73.88 -7.93
CA PRO A 256 -16.65 73.22 -6.65
C PRO A 256 -16.30 71.72 -6.62
N GLY A 257 -15.85 71.23 -5.46
CA GLY A 257 -15.65 69.79 -5.23
C GLY A 257 -14.79 69.47 -4.00
N LYS A 258 -15.41 69.52 -2.82
CA LYS A 258 -14.85 69.17 -1.48
C LYS A 258 -13.75 70.11 -0.92
N ARG A 259 -13.87 70.39 0.38
CA ARG A 259 -12.94 71.15 1.24
C ARG A 259 -12.60 70.33 2.49
N SER A 260 -11.55 70.75 3.18
CA SER A 260 -11.03 70.28 4.48
C SER A 260 -10.33 68.92 4.45
N CYS A 261 -9.13 68.71 5.01
CA CYS A 261 -8.37 69.33 6.12
C CYS A 261 -8.78 68.88 7.53
N VAL A 262 -7.90 68.06 8.15
CA VAL A 262 -7.47 68.14 9.58
C VAL A 262 -8.56 67.66 10.59
N LEU A 263 -8.33 67.07 11.79
CA LEU A 263 -7.18 66.93 12.72
C LEU A 263 -7.17 65.52 13.38
N LEU A 264 -6.10 65.15 14.09
CA LEU A 264 -6.03 63.95 14.96
C LEU A 264 -6.89 64.09 16.25
N ASN A 265 -7.38 62.98 16.83
CA ASN A 265 -6.84 62.39 18.09
C ASN A 265 -7.75 61.32 18.78
N TYR A 266 -7.12 60.20 19.13
CA TYR A 266 -7.21 59.39 20.37
C TYR A 266 -8.51 58.81 21.00
N LEU A 267 -8.32 57.55 21.45
CA LEU A 267 -8.81 56.84 22.66
C LEU A 267 -9.96 55.79 22.57
N PHE A 268 -9.68 54.68 23.26
CA PHE A 268 -10.46 53.46 23.56
C PHE A 268 -11.46 53.67 24.74
N PRO A 269 -12.21 52.65 25.23
CA PRO A 269 -12.80 51.45 24.60
C PRO A 269 -14.32 51.27 24.94
N GLY A 270 -14.98 50.22 24.42
CA GLY A 270 -16.30 49.77 24.93
C GLY A 270 -16.76 48.39 24.42
N ASN A 271 -17.01 47.45 25.34
CA ASN A 271 -17.82 46.23 25.11
C ASN A 271 -19.28 46.65 24.79
N MET A 272 -20.15 45.92 24.09
CA MET A 272 -20.32 44.47 23.81
C MET A 272 -21.26 44.34 22.56
N SER A 273 -21.64 43.21 21.94
CA SER A 273 -21.35 41.77 22.06
C SER A 273 -21.83 41.03 20.79
N LYS A 274 -21.10 40.00 20.30
CA LYS A 274 -21.58 38.69 19.76
C LYS A 274 -20.56 37.99 18.82
N SER A 275 -20.66 36.66 18.80
CA SER A 275 -19.99 35.66 17.93
C SER A 275 -18.48 35.42 18.02
N LYS A 276 -18.14 34.45 18.88
CA LYS A 276 -17.23 33.29 18.71
C LYS A 276 -15.76 33.48 18.27
N ILE A 277 -14.90 33.02 19.18
CA ILE A 277 -13.50 32.64 19.00
C ILE A 277 -13.35 31.44 18.05
N PHE A 278 -12.31 31.45 17.20
CA PHE A 278 -11.59 30.23 16.80
C PHE A 278 -10.07 30.51 16.68
N ARG A 279 -9.28 29.71 17.41
CA ARG A 279 -7.90 29.31 17.08
C ARG A 279 -8.01 27.90 16.46
N TYR A 280 -7.13 27.39 15.59
CA TYR A 280 -5.86 27.89 15.02
C TYR A 280 -5.60 27.15 13.67
N LYS A 281 -4.78 27.75 12.79
CA LYS A 281 -3.95 27.12 11.74
C LYS A 281 -4.59 26.04 10.82
N SER A 282 -4.79 26.40 9.57
CA SER A 282 -3.89 25.91 8.50
C SER A 282 -3.83 26.92 7.35
N ILE A 283 -2.71 26.94 6.62
CA ILE A 283 -2.49 27.77 5.42
C ILE A 283 -1.94 26.85 4.34
N ILE A 284 -2.69 26.58 3.28
CA ILE A 284 -2.27 26.66 1.86
C ILE A 284 -3.57 26.86 1.04
N HIS A 285 -3.67 27.93 0.23
CA HIS A 285 -3.89 27.84 -1.22
C HIS A 285 -4.01 29.21 -1.90
N GLN A 286 -3.84 29.14 -3.22
CA GLN A 286 -3.39 30.16 -4.16
C GLN A 286 -4.53 30.53 -5.13
N CYS A 287 -4.54 31.78 -5.62
CA CYS A 287 -5.26 32.32 -6.81
C CYS A 287 -6.69 31.81 -7.10
N CYS A 288 -7.72 32.65 -7.12
CA CYS A 288 -8.01 33.72 -8.09
C CYS A 288 -9.15 34.64 -7.51
N PRO A 289 -9.67 35.70 -8.18
CA PRO A 289 -9.63 36.01 -9.63
C PRO A 289 -9.44 37.50 -10.05
N TYR A 290 -9.41 37.69 -11.39
CA TYR A 290 -9.60 38.91 -12.21
C TYR A 290 -8.72 40.14 -11.95
#